data_AF-A0A354HTC2-F1
#
_entry.id   AF-A0A354HTC2-F1
#
_cell.length_a   1.000
_cell.length_b   1.000
_cell.length_c   1.000
_cell.angle_alpha   90.00
_cell.angle_beta   90.00
_cell.angle_gamma   90.00
#
_symmetry.space_group_name_H-M   'P 1'
#
loop_
_entity.id
_entity.type
_entity.pdbx_description
1 polymer ?
#
loop_
_entity_poly.entity_id
_entity_poly.type
_entity_poly.pdbx_seq_one_letter_code
_entity_poly.pdbx_strand_id
1 'polypeptide(L)' 'MEKLTYKESGVDVAAADKLIGDYAALARSANTEHILSGIGGFAGFLFLPGGYEKP' A
#
# COMPACT_ATOMS: atom_id res chain seq x y z
N MET A 1 -8.44 -34.90 -0.85
CA MET A 1 -7.45 -33.82 -0.65
C MET A 1 -8.20 -32.64 -0.09
N GLU A 2 -7.94 -32.25 1.15
CA GLU A 2 -8.43 -30.97 1.67
C GLU A 2 -7.86 -29.84 0.79
N LYS A 3 -8.71 -28.89 0.42
CA LYS A 3 -8.28 -27.69 -0.31
C LYS A 3 -7.65 -26.74 0.69
N LEU A 4 -6.33 -26.59 0.61
CA LEU A 4 -5.62 -25.53 1.34
C LEU A 4 -6.14 -24.16 0.87
N THR A 5 -6.56 -23.35 1.82
CA THR A 5 -6.93 -21.96 1.62
C THR A 5 -5.71 -21.06 1.80
N TYR A 6 -5.72 -19.89 1.18
CA TYR A 6 -4.65 -18.91 1.37
C TYR A 6 -4.55 -18.43 2.84
N LYS A 7 -5.68 -18.44 3.55
CA LYS A 7 -5.74 -18.14 4.99
C LYS A 7 -5.00 -19.18 5.84
N GLU A 8 -5.10 -20.46 5.50
CA GLU A 8 -4.33 -21.52 6.17
C GLU A 8 -2.83 -21.43 5.91
N SER A 9 -2.40 -20.74 4.85
CA SER A 9 -1.00 -20.38 4.65
C SER A 9 -0.52 -19.21 5.54
N GLY A 10 -1.41 -18.67 6.38
CA GLY A 10 -1.14 -17.55 7.28
C GLY A 10 -1.51 -16.18 6.72
N VAL A 11 -2.14 -16.10 5.55
CA VAL A 11 -2.49 -14.84 4.88
C VAL A 11 -3.99 -14.55 4.98
N ASP A 12 -4.36 -13.60 5.83
CA ASP A 12 -5.74 -13.13 5.96
C ASP A 12 -5.98 -11.83 5.19
N VAL A 13 -6.43 -11.98 3.94
CA VAL A 13 -6.72 -10.84 3.03
C VAL A 13 -7.87 -9.97 3.56
N ALA A 14 -8.89 -10.59 4.15
CA ALA A 14 -10.04 -9.85 4.67
C ALA A 14 -9.65 -8.98 5.87
N ALA A 15 -8.80 -9.50 6.76
CA ALA A 15 -8.24 -8.71 7.85
C ALA A 15 -7.37 -7.54 7.34
N ALA A 16 -6.58 -7.78 6.29
CA ALA A 16 -5.76 -6.74 5.67
C ALA A 16 -6.62 -5.62 5.05
N ASP A 17 -7.67 -5.96 4.29
CA ASP A 17 -8.58 -4.99 3.68
C ASP A 17 -9.26 -4.11 4.73
N LYS A 18 -9.68 -4.69 5.85
CA LYS A 18 -10.23 -3.92 6.97
C LYS A 18 -9.21 -2.92 7.52
N LEU A 19 -7.97 -3.37 7.77
CA LEU A 19 -6.91 -2.53 8.32
C LEU A 19 -6.54 -1.38 7.38
N ILE A 20 -6.51 -1.63 6.07
CA ILE A 20 -6.29 -0.60 5.03
C ILE A 20 -7.33 0.51 5.18
N GLY A 21 -8.61 0.16 5.37
CA GLY A 21 -9.69 1.11 5.60
C GLY A 21 -9.49 1.93 6.89
N ASP A 22 -9.21 1.25 8.00
CA ASP A 22 -9.02 1.87 9.33
C ASP A 22 -7.87 2.91 9.33
N TYR A 23 -6.81 2.66 8.56
CA TYR A 23 -5.60 3.50 8.53
C TYR A 23 -5.52 4.46 7.33
N ALA A 24 -6.49 4.44 6.41
CA ALA A 24 -6.41 5.19 5.16
C ALA A 24 -6.21 6.70 5.37
N ALA A 25 -6.89 7.30 6.35
CA ALA A 25 -6.76 8.72 6.66
C ALA A 25 -5.38 9.06 7.23
N LEU A 26 -4.87 8.22 8.14
CA LEU A 26 -3.54 8.40 8.72
C LEU A 26 -2.46 8.28 7.65
N ALA A 27 -2.51 7.25 6.80
CA ALA A 27 -1.58 7.07 5.69
C ALA A 27 -1.58 8.29 4.74
N ARG A 28 -2.77 8.80 4.37
CA ARG A 28 -2.88 9.98 3.50
C ARG A 28 -2.30 11.25 4.13
N SER A 29 -2.38 11.40 5.46
CA SER A 29 -1.81 12.56 6.14
C SER A 29 -0.29 12.64 6.07
N ALA A 30 0.39 11.52 5.78
CA ALA A 30 1.83 11.47 5.58
C ALA A 30 2.25 11.79 4.13
N ASN A 31 1.30 11.97 3.21
CA ASN A 31 1.61 12.30 1.82
C ASN A 31 2.20 13.71 1.68
N THR A 32 3.19 13.83 0.79
CA THR A 32 3.70 15.11 0.31
C THR A 32 3.24 15.37 -1.12
N GLU A 33 3.52 16.55 -1.66
CA GLU A 33 3.22 16.90 -3.06
C GLU A 33 3.91 16.00 -4.09
N HIS A 34 4.96 15.28 -3.68
CA HIS A 34 5.71 14.36 -4.53
C HIS A 34 5.10 12.95 -4.59
N ILE A 35 4.14 12.62 -3.72
CA ILE A 35 3.57 11.27 -3.68
C ILE A 35 2.43 11.13 -4.69
N LEU A 36 2.54 10.13 -5.57
CA LEU A 36 1.43 9.58 -6.34
C LEU A 36 0.87 8.36 -5.61
N SER A 37 -0.29 8.52 -4.99
CA SER A 37 -1.00 7.47 -4.25
C SER A 37 -2.42 7.27 -4.77
N GLY A 38 -3.10 6.20 -4.35
CA GLY A 38 -4.51 5.95 -4.67
C GLY A 38 -4.78 5.36 -6.06
N ILE A 39 -3.74 4.87 -6.74
CA ILE A 39 -3.86 4.26 -8.08
C ILE A 39 -3.94 2.72 -8.07
N GLY A 40 -4.04 2.12 -6.88
CA GLY A 40 -4.13 0.67 -6.69
C GLY A 40 -3.64 0.24 -5.30
N GLY A 41 -3.66 -1.08 -5.05
CA GLY A 41 -3.24 -1.68 -3.77
C GLY A 41 -1.80 -2.19 -3.72
N PHE A 42 -1.03 -2.07 -4.81
CA PHE A 42 0.31 -2.66 -4.91
C PHE A 42 1.40 -1.71 -4.38
N ALA A 43 1.41 -0.46 -4.85
CA ALA A 43 2.44 0.51 -4.51
C ALA A 43 1.91 1.95 -4.59
N GLY A 44 2.54 2.83 -3.81
CA GLY A 44 2.58 4.26 -4.08
C GLY A 44 3.89 4.62 -4.76
N PHE A 45 3.91 5.73 -5.50
CA PHE A 45 5.11 6.23 -6.17
C PHE A 45 5.51 7.58 -5.60
N LEU A 46 6.81 7.86 -5.63
CA LEU A 46 7.38 9.15 -5.24
C LEU A 46 8.03 9.78 -6.47
N PHE A 47 7.60 10.98 -6.84
CA PHE A 47 8.30 11.80 -7.81
C PHE A 47 9.63 12.24 -7.22
N LEU A 48 10.69 12.04 -7.98
CA LEU A 48 11.99 12.59 -7.65
C LEU A 48 11.96 14.12 -7.90
N PRO A 49 12.29 14.97 -6.91
CA PRO A 49 12.43 16.40 -7.13
C PRO A 49 13.47 16.73 -8.22
N GLY A 50 13.39 17.91 -8.82
CA GLY A 50 14.40 18.35 -9.79
C GLY A 50 15.79 18.57 -9.15
N GLY A 51 16.84 18.58 -9.97
CA GLY A 51 18.19 18.97 -9.55
C GLY A 51 19.13 17.82 -9.20
N TYR A 52 18.68 16.56 -9.27
CA TYR A 52 19.59 15.41 -9.15
C TYR A 52 20.19 15.05 -10.51
N GLU A 53 21.52 14.95 -10.58
CA GLU A 53 22.23 14.50 -11.79
C GLU A 53 22.45 12.97 -11.83
N LYS A 54 22.56 12.35 -10.64
CA LYS A 54 22.71 10.89 -10.44
C LYS A 54 22.02 10.47 -9.13
N PRO A 55 20.68 10.51 -9.11
CA PRO A 55 19.88 10.13 -7.94
C PRO A 55 20.00 8.64 -7.60
#